data_AF-W0AA11-F1
#
_entry.id   AF-W0AA11-F1
#
_cell.length_a   1.000
_cell.length_b   1.000
_cell.length_c   1.000
_cell.angle_alpha   90.00
_cell.angle_beta   90.00
_cell.angle_gamma   90.00
#
_symmetry.space_group_name_H-M   'P 1'
#
loop_
_entity.id
_entity.type
_entity.pdbx_description
1 polymer ?
#
loop_
_entity_poly.entity_id
_entity_poly.type
_entity_poly.pdbx_seq_one_letter_code
_entity_poly.pdbx_strand_id
1 'polypeptide(L)'
;MTLPDTAYKVLTADQWAAFESAGAFDGAPVDHADGYIHLSAADQLQGTLDKHFAGQSGLAVLTIDLALLGDTVRWEESRGGALFPHVYGVLPIAAVRGVETGRSVAARIEPSAAAVPPPSAPKPNSKLVPKKPLLMKFGKWAQPRVNALIGRSSKVGDKPFHDKADFPWIARLEANWETIRAEAAAVLGDLEKVPPLAAISPDHRRIAPAGKWRSYFFQGYGYRVEANCAACPKTAALLAEVPEINSALFSILLPGTHIPAHTGVTKAILVCHLALQVPRKAEDCRMRVADQQVNWREGEAFVFDDIYQHEVWNDTDETRIILLVQFRRPVGLLGRLVGGAFLKGVRHSRFVQEARQGLTDWSERAMA
;
A
#
# COMPACT_ATOMS: atom_id res chain seq x y z
N MET A 1 -28.26 -8.52 8.39
CA MET A 1 -28.06 -8.20 9.82
C MET A 1 -28.15 -6.70 9.96
N THR A 2 -28.97 -6.19 10.88
CA THR A 2 -28.76 -4.81 11.36
C THR A 2 -27.39 -4.80 12.01
N LEU A 3 -26.53 -3.91 11.54
CA LEU A 3 -25.21 -3.75 12.13
C LEU A 3 -25.41 -3.20 13.55
N PRO A 4 -24.68 -3.70 14.56
CA PRO A 4 -24.92 -3.29 15.93
C PRO A 4 -24.59 -1.81 16.09
N ASP A 5 -25.38 -1.12 16.93
CA ASP A 5 -25.19 0.30 17.25
C ASP A 5 -24.12 0.49 18.34
N THR A 6 -23.49 -0.60 18.78
CA THR A 6 -22.46 -0.62 19.82
C THR A 6 -21.23 -1.37 19.31
N ALA A 7 -20.06 -0.81 19.56
CA ALA A 7 -18.78 -1.46 19.30
C ALA A 7 -17.77 -1.14 20.41
N TYR A 8 -16.61 -1.79 20.36
CA TYR A 8 -15.64 -1.76 21.43
C TYR A 8 -14.29 -1.24 20.94
N LYS A 9 -13.66 -0.37 21.75
CA LYS A 9 -12.27 0.06 21.55
C LYS A 9 -11.42 -0.43 22.72
N VAL A 10 -10.33 -1.13 22.41
CA VAL A 10 -9.31 -1.50 23.40
C VAL A 10 -8.19 -0.46 23.34
N LEU A 11 -7.83 0.10 24.49
CA LEU A 11 -6.74 1.05 24.67
C LEU A 11 -5.81 0.60 25.80
N THR A 12 -4.54 0.98 25.74
CA THR A 12 -3.65 0.91 26.91
C THR A 12 -4.06 1.97 27.94
N ALA A 13 -3.64 1.80 29.20
CA ALA A 13 -3.90 2.78 30.26
C ALA A 13 -3.50 4.20 29.86
N ASP A 14 -2.31 4.37 29.27
CA ASP A 14 -1.80 5.68 28.86
C ASP A 14 -2.63 6.28 27.71
N GLN A 15 -3.05 5.46 26.76
CA GLN A 15 -3.91 5.90 25.66
C GLN A 15 -5.30 6.32 26.17
N TRP A 16 -5.86 5.58 27.13
CA TRP A 16 -7.12 5.94 27.76
C TRP A 16 -7.00 7.26 28.54
N ALA A 17 -5.97 7.42 29.38
CA ALA A 17 -5.76 8.64 30.14
C ALA A 17 -5.57 9.87 29.24
N ALA A 18 -4.84 9.72 28.12
CA ALA A 18 -4.67 10.77 27.13
C ALA A 18 -5.99 11.13 26.43
N PHE A 19 -6.78 10.12 26.05
CA PHE A 19 -8.09 10.33 25.44
C PHE A 19 -9.06 11.03 26.41
N GLU A 20 -9.16 10.54 27.64
CA GLU A 20 -10.04 11.10 28.67
C GLU A 20 -9.72 12.58 28.93
N SER A 21 -8.43 12.93 29.01
CA SER A 21 -7.96 14.30 29.18
C SER A 21 -8.24 15.20 27.97
N ALA A 22 -8.04 14.69 26.75
CA ALA A 22 -8.21 15.47 25.52
C ALA A 22 -9.68 15.61 25.08
N GLY A 23 -10.57 14.73 25.55
CA GLY A 23 -11.98 14.70 25.16
C GLY A 23 -12.25 14.21 23.72
N ALA A 24 -11.21 13.90 22.96
CA ALA A 24 -11.26 13.33 21.63
C ALA A 24 -10.05 12.42 21.40
N PHE A 25 -10.28 11.28 20.75
CA PHE A 25 -9.25 10.32 20.37
C PHE A 25 -9.06 10.40 18.86
N ASP A 26 -7.85 10.71 18.42
CA ASP A 26 -7.52 10.76 16.99
C ASP A 26 -6.96 9.43 16.46
N GLY A 27 -6.67 8.47 17.35
CA GLY A 27 -6.22 7.12 17.02
C GLY A 27 -5.01 6.65 17.83
N ALA A 28 -4.88 5.33 17.96
CA ALA A 28 -3.62 4.70 18.37
C ALA A 28 -2.64 4.69 17.18
N PRO A 29 -1.34 4.38 17.39
CA PRO A 29 -0.37 4.34 16.30
C PRO A 29 -0.80 3.46 15.11
N VAL A 30 -1.50 2.35 15.37
CA VAL A 30 -2.08 1.48 14.32
C VAL A 30 -3.25 2.14 13.59
N ASP A 31 -4.11 2.87 14.30
CA ASP A 31 -5.25 3.57 13.71
C ASP A 31 -4.77 4.72 12.80
N HIS A 32 -3.73 5.45 13.22
CA HIS A 32 -3.09 6.46 12.38
C HIS A 32 -2.42 5.84 11.15
N ALA A 33 -1.83 4.66 11.30
CA ALA A 33 -1.20 3.93 10.20
C ALA A 33 -2.22 3.47 9.14
N ASP A 34 -3.40 3.02 9.58
CA ASP A 34 -4.46 2.49 8.71
C ASP A 34 -5.43 3.59 8.22
N GLY A 35 -5.43 4.74 8.90
CA GLY A 35 -6.19 5.93 8.53
C GLY A 35 -7.65 5.93 9.01
N TYR A 36 -7.98 5.05 9.95
CA TYR A 36 -9.26 4.96 10.65
C TYR A 36 -9.05 4.30 12.03
N ILE A 37 -9.96 4.60 12.97
CA ILE A 37 -9.91 4.01 14.31
C ILE A 37 -10.59 2.65 14.28
N HIS A 38 -9.85 1.60 14.62
CA HIS A 38 -10.38 0.24 14.69
C HIS A 38 -11.28 0.09 15.91
N LEU A 39 -12.48 -0.43 15.67
CA LEU A 39 -13.38 -0.92 16.69
C LEU A 39 -13.63 -2.42 16.46
N SER A 40 -14.15 -3.11 17.46
CA SER A 40 -14.58 -4.52 17.37
C SER A 40 -16.05 -4.63 17.69
N ALA A 41 -16.77 -5.53 16.99
CA ALA A 41 -18.07 -5.97 17.46
C ALA A 41 -17.92 -6.85 18.73
N ALA A 42 -19.03 -7.09 19.45
CA ALA A 42 -19.02 -7.84 20.71
C ALA A 42 -18.39 -9.24 20.57
N ASP A 43 -18.77 -9.97 19.52
CA ASP A 43 -18.27 -11.32 19.19
C ASP A 43 -16.81 -11.35 18.75
N GLN A 44 -16.26 -10.20 18.33
CA GLN A 44 -14.87 -10.05 17.87
C GLN A 44 -13.92 -9.61 18.99
N LEU A 45 -14.43 -8.97 20.03
CA LEU A 45 -13.63 -8.31 21.06
C LEU A 45 -12.61 -9.25 21.70
N GLN A 46 -13.03 -10.46 22.08
CA GLN A 46 -12.11 -11.43 22.70
C GLN A 46 -10.98 -11.82 21.74
N GLY A 47 -11.31 -12.07 20.47
CA GLY A 47 -10.31 -12.37 19.45
C GLY A 47 -9.33 -11.20 19.22
N THR A 48 -9.79 -9.96 19.34
CA THR A 48 -8.93 -8.76 19.28
C THR A 48 -7.97 -8.71 20.48
N LEU A 49 -8.46 -8.96 21.69
CA LEU A 49 -7.65 -9.00 22.91
C LEU A 49 -6.56 -10.08 22.82
N ASP A 50 -6.94 -11.30 22.43
CA ASP A 50 -6.01 -12.44 22.36
C ASP A 50 -4.93 -12.24 21.29
N LYS A 51 -5.26 -11.61 20.16
CA LYS A 51 -4.32 -11.44 19.04
C LYS A 51 -3.40 -10.24 19.21
N HIS A 52 -3.92 -9.12 19.72
CA HIS A 52 -3.20 -7.84 19.68
C HIS A 52 -2.74 -7.37 21.05
N PHE A 53 -3.35 -7.87 22.13
CA PHE A 53 -3.10 -7.40 23.49
C PHE A 53 -2.75 -8.55 24.46
N ALA A 54 -2.44 -9.74 23.95
CA ALA A 54 -1.99 -10.87 24.78
C ALA A 54 -0.80 -10.50 25.66
N GLY A 55 -0.88 -10.87 26.94
CA GLY A 55 0.16 -10.59 27.94
C GLY A 55 0.20 -9.14 28.44
N GLN A 56 -0.63 -8.24 27.91
CA GLN A 56 -0.73 -6.86 28.39
C GLN A 56 -1.73 -6.77 29.55
N SER A 57 -1.46 -5.86 30.49
CA SER A 57 -2.33 -5.60 31.65
C SER A 57 -2.61 -4.10 31.77
N GLY A 58 -3.65 -3.72 32.50
CA GLY A 58 -4.05 -2.31 32.61
C GLY A 58 -4.68 -1.77 31.32
N LEU A 59 -5.38 -2.62 30.57
CA LEU A 59 -6.15 -2.18 29.40
C LEU A 59 -7.45 -1.51 29.84
N ALA A 60 -7.93 -0.59 29.00
CA ALA A 60 -9.26 -0.02 29.07
C ALA A 60 -10.06 -0.51 27.86
N VAL A 61 -11.22 -1.12 28.10
CA VAL A 61 -12.16 -1.46 27.03
C VAL A 61 -13.34 -0.52 27.09
N LEU A 62 -13.44 0.30 26.06
CA LEU A 62 -14.45 1.33 25.93
C LEU A 62 -15.61 0.76 25.12
N THR A 63 -16.83 0.93 25.63
CA THR A 63 -18.07 0.70 24.90
C THR A 63 -18.44 1.98 24.16
N ILE A 64 -18.53 1.91 22.84
CA ILE A 64 -18.75 3.04 21.93
C ILE A 64 -20.15 2.95 21.32
N ASP A 65 -20.91 4.05 21.42
CA ASP A 65 -22.19 4.24 20.76
C ASP A 65 -21.96 4.73 19.32
N LEU A 66 -22.16 3.84 18.36
CA LEU A 66 -21.94 4.11 16.94
C LEU A 66 -22.99 5.05 16.35
N ALA A 67 -24.20 5.12 16.93
CA ALA A 67 -25.24 6.02 16.44
C ALA A 67 -24.84 7.49 16.60
N LEU A 68 -24.05 7.82 17.64
CA LEU A 68 -23.49 9.16 17.84
C LEU A 68 -22.38 9.54 16.84
N LEU A 69 -21.81 8.56 16.15
CA LEU A 69 -20.72 8.74 15.19
C LEU A 69 -21.21 8.87 13.74
N GLY A 70 -22.45 8.42 13.47
CA GLY A 70 -23.09 8.54 12.16
C GLY A 70 -22.23 8.03 11.00
N ASP A 71 -22.16 8.82 9.92
CA ASP A 71 -21.47 8.44 8.67
C ASP A 71 -19.94 8.29 8.79
N THR A 72 -19.36 8.61 9.95
CA THR A 72 -17.94 8.36 10.19
C THR A 72 -17.65 6.88 10.40
N VAL A 73 -18.65 6.09 10.78
CA VAL A 73 -18.52 4.64 10.97
C VAL A 73 -18.73 3.92 9.65
N ARG A 74 -17.81 3.02 9.31
CA ARG A 74 -17.97 2.08 8.21
C ARG A 74 -17.73 0.67 8.70
N TRP A 75 -18.55 -0.25 8.22
CA TRP A 75 -18.37 -1.67 8.45
C TRP A 75 -17.70 -2.28 7.23
N GLU A 76 -16.48 -2.78 7.41
CA GLU A 76 -15.64 -3.27 6.32
C GLU A 76 -15.17 -4.69 6.61
N GLU A 77 -15.05 -5.50 5.56
CA GLU A 77 -14.66 -6.90 5.70
C GLU A 77 -13.19 -7.01 6.13
N SER A 78 -12.95 -7.83 7.14
CA SER A 78 -11.62 -8.28 7.53
C SER A 78 -11.36 -9.69 7.00
N ARG A 79 -10.16 -10.22 7.28
CA ARG A 79 -9.72 -11.55 6.85
C ARG A 79 -10.73 -12.60 7.32
N GLY A 80 -11.34 -13.33 6.39
CA GLY A 80 -12.36 -14.34 6.68
C GLY A 80 -13.81 -13.88 6.53
N GLY A 81 -14.06 -12.68 5.98
CA GLY A 81 -15.41 -12.20 5.63
C GLY A 81 -16.22 -11.62 6.81
N ALA A 82 -15.62 -11.52 8.00
CA ALA A 82 -16.25 -10.87 9.14
C ALA A 82 -16.13 -9.34 9.03
N LEU A 83 -17.23 -8.62 9.28
CA LEU A 83 -17.27 -7.15 9.21
C LEU A 83 -16.78 -6.52 10.52
N PHE A 84 -15.86 -5.55 10.42
CA PHE A 84 -15.39 -4.77 11.55
C PHE A 84 -15.82 -3.31 11.42
N PRO A 85 -16.22 -2.63 12.51
CA PRO A 85 -16.51 -1.21 12.50
C PRO A 85 -15.22 -0.39 12.54
N HIS A 86 -15.13 0.62 11.68
CA HIS A 86 -14.02 1.57 11.58
C HIS A 86 -14.53 3.00 11.63
N VAL A 87 -13.91 3.86 12.43
CA VAL A 87 -14.25 5.29 12.50
C VAL A 87 -13.27 6.11 11.67
N TYR A 88 -13.79 6.78 10.63
CA TYR A 88 -13.04 7.66 9.76
C TYR A 88 -13.12 9.10 10.28
N GLY A 89 -12.25 9.42 11.23
CA GLY A 89 -12.21 10.73 11.89
C GLY A 89 -11.71 10.60 13.33
N VAL A 90 -12.09 11.57 14.15
CA VAL A 90 -11.84 11.51 15.61
C VAL A 90 -12.99 10.80 16.30
N LEU A 91 -12.68 10.03 17.34
CA LEU A 91 -13.65 9.43 18.24
C LEU A 91 -13.86 10.39 19.44
N PRO A 92 -14.98 11.12 19.53
CA PRO A 92 -15.24 12.02 20.65
C PRO A 92 -15.54 11.23 21.93
N ILE A 93 -15.12 11.76 23.08
CA ILE A 93 -15.40 11.14 24.39
C ILE A 93 -16.91 10.98 24.66
N ALA A 94 -17.73 11.86 24.06
CA ALA A 94 -19.19 11.79 24.15
C ALA A 94 -19.80 10.51 23.54
N ALA A 95 -19.07 9.82 22.64
CA ALA A 95 -19.48 8.53 22.09
C ALA A 95 -19.16 7.34 23.01
N VAL A 96 -18.37 7.55 24.07
CA VAL A 96 -18.04 6.51 25.06
C VAL A 96 -19.19 6.39 26.07
N ARG A 97 -19.78 5.20 26.17
CA ARG A 97 -20.90 4.90 27.10
C ARG A 97 -20.48 4.16 28.35
N GLY A 98 -19.37 3.45 28.30
CA GLY A 98 -18.84 2.70 29.43
C GLY A 98 -17.37 2.41 29.21
N VAL A 99 -16.64 2.27 30.32
CA VAL A 99 -15.22 1.92 30.31
C VAL A 99 -14.99 0.86 31.37
N GLU A 100 -14.45 -0.27 30.95
CA GLU A 100 -14.03 -1.34 31.85
C GLU A 100 -12.50 -1.32 31.95
N THR A 101 -11.97 -1.16 33.16
CA THR A 101 -10.53 -1.19 33.45
C THR A 101 -10.23 -2.28 34.49
N GLY A 102 -9.08 -2.94 34.37
CA GLY A 102 -8.61 -3.92 35.36
C GLY A 102 -8.18 -5.28 34.79
N ARG A 103 -7.84 -6.24 35.67
CA ARG A 103 -7.23 -7.54 35.33
C ARG A 103 -8.17 -8.56 34.67
N SER A 104 -9.46 -8.28 34.48
CA SER A 104 -10.43 -9.25 33.96
C SER A 104 -11.42 -8.65 32.96
N VAL A 105 -10.93 -8.22 31.79
CA VAL A 105 -11.83 -7.80 30.70
C VAL A 105 -12.21 -8.97 29.76
N ALA A 106 -11.60 -10.15 29.96
CA ALA A 106 -11.79 -11.33 29.11
C ALA A 106 -13.04 -12.19 29.44
N ALA A 107 -13.95 -11.74 30.31
CA ALA A 107 -15.11 -12.53 30.71
C ALA A 107 -16.30 -11.65 31.07
N ARG A 108 -17.15 -11.31 30.08
CA ARG A 108 -18.61 -11.04 30.17
C ARG A 108 -19.08 -10.11 29.04
N ILE A 109 -19.20 -10.58 27.80
CA ILE A 109 -20.10 -9.93 26.82
C ILE A 109 -20.76 -11.03 25.97
N GLU A 110 -22.08 -11.20 26.08
CA GLU A 110 -22.87 -12.19 25.31
C GLU A 110 -23.41 -11.60 23.98
N PRO A 111 -23.58 -12.41 22.92
CA PRO A 111 -23.98 -11.94 21.59
C PRO A 111 -25.51 -11.94 21.38
N SER A 112 -26.05 -10.94 20.66
CA SER A 112 -27.46 -10.87 20.24
C SER A 112 -27.62 -10.80 18.71
N ALA A 113 -28.75 -11.31 18.24
CA ALA A 113 -29.01 -12.01 16.97
C ALA A 113 -29.48 -11.14 15.76
N ALA A 114 -29.77 -11.84 14.64
CA ALA A 114 -29.70 -11.43 13.24
C ALA A 114 -30.88 -10.67 12.56
N ALA A 115 -30.51 -9.79 11.61
CA ALA A 115 -31.04 -9.46 10.23
C ALA A 115 -32.51 -9.14 9.88
N VAL A 116 -32.73 -8.06 9.05
CA VAL A 116 -33.43 -7.95 7.72
C VAL A 116 -33.15 -6.54 7.06
N PRO A 117 -33.08 -6.33 5.70
CA PRO A 117 -32.86 -5.03 4.97
C PRO A 117 -34.18 -4.40 4.43
N PRO A 118 -34.37 -3.10 4.03
CA PRO A 118 -33.62 -2.23 3.05
C PRO A 118 -33.72 -0.70 3.45
N PRO A 119 -33.74 0.38 2.60
CA PRO A 119 -33.36 0.62 1.20
C PRO A 119 -32.23 1.68 1.02
N SER A 120 -31.77 1.87 -0.22
CA SER A 120 -30.70 2.79 -0.62
C SER A 120 -30.90 4.23 -0.12
N ALA A 121 -29.95 4.74 0.68
CA ALA A 121 -30.00 6.08 1.28
C ALA A 121 -29.14 7.11 0.51
N PRO A 122 -29.46 8.42 0.65
CA PRO A 122 -29.15 9.47 -0.33
C PRO A 122 -27.72 10.03 -0.19
N LYS A 123 -27.25 10.71 -1.24
CA LYS A 123 -25.89 11.24 -1.31
C LYS A 123 -25.60 12.29 -0.21
N PRO A 124 -24.40 12.28 0.42
CA PRO A 124 -24.16 13.06 1.63
C PRO A 124 -23.98 14.55 1.39
N ASN A 125 -24.37 15.33 2.41
CA ASN A 125 -24.42 16.79 2.41
C ASN A 125 -23.03 17.42 2.61
N SER A 126 -22.63 18.29 1.68
CA SER A 126 -21.26 18.76 1.47
C SER A 126 -20.70 19.75 2.52
N LYS A 127 -21.38 19.95 3.65
CA LYS A 127 -21.10 21.02 4.61
C LYS A 127 -20.27 20.59 5.84
N LEU A 128 -20.06 19.29 6.07
CA LEU A 128 -19.34 18.77 7.24
C LEU A 128 -17.93 18.22 6.95
N VAL A 129 -17.44 18.36 5.72
CA VAL A 129 -16.07 17.98 5.36
C VAL A 129 -15.20 19.24 5.40
N PRO A 130 -14.10 19.29 6.19
CA PRO A 130 -13.15 20.40 6.12
C PRO A 130 -12.72 20.57 4.66
N LYS A 131 -12.79 21.79 4.14
CA LYS A 131 -12.52 22.04 2.71
C LYS A 131 -11.08 21.63 2.43
N LYS A 132 -10.92 20.49 1.74
CA LYS A 132 -9.64 20.06 1.16
C LYS A 132 -8.96 21.27 0.51
N PRO A 133 -7.65 21.50 0.73
CA PRO A 133 -6.94 22.61 0.10
C PRO A 133 -7.23 22.61 -1.40
N LEU A 134 -7.51 23.78 -1.97
CA LEU A 134 -8.07 23.95 -3.33
C LEU A 134 -7.28 23.12 -4.38
N LEU A 135 -5.97 22.99 -4.18
CA LEU A 135 -5.03 22.19 -4.99
C LEU A 135 -5.42 20.71 -5.10
N MET A 136 -5.91 20.08 -4.02
CA MET A 136 -6.26 18.65 -4.00
C MET A 136 -7.60 18.33 -4.66
N LYS A 137 -8.53 19.27 -4.69
CA LYS A 137 -9.79 19.13 -5.47
C LYS A 137 -9.53 19.25 -6.96
N PHE A 138 -8.58 20.11 -7.35
CA PHE A 138 -8.15 20.25 -8.75
C PHE A 138 -7.45 18.98 -9.26
N GLY A 139 -6.59 18.37 -8.44
CA GLY A 139 -5.86 17.13 -8.79
C GLY A 139 -6.76 15.97 -9.20
N LYS A 140 -7.82 15.66 -8.43
CA LYS A 140 -8.76 14.56 -8.76
C LYS A 140 -9.57 14.79 -10.04
N TRP A 141 -9.83 16.05 -10.41
CA TRP A 141 -10.55 16.40 -11.64
C TRP A 141 -9.60 16.51 -12.85
N ALA A 142 -8.36 16.92 -12.63
CA ALA A 142 -7.34 17.09 -13.66
C ALA A 142 -6.68 15.76 -14.04
N GLN A 143 -6.44 14.85 -13.09
CA GLN A 143 -5.73 13.60 -13.31
C GLN A 143 -6.31 12.74 -14.46
N PRO A 144 -7.64 12.53 -14.58
CA PRO A 144 -8.19 11.78 -15.72
C PRO A 144 -7.91 12.45 -17.07
N ARG A 145 -7.97 13.79 -17.13
CA ARG A 145 -7.70 14.56 -18.36
C ARG A 145 -6.22 14.54 -18.73
N VAL A 146 -5.35 14.69 -17.73
CA VAL A 146 -3.89 14.59 -17.88
C VAL A 146 -3.52 13.20 -18.36
N ASN A 147 -4.06 12.14 -17.75
CA ASN A 147 -3.85 10.77 -18.17
C ASN A 147 -4.35 10.52 -19.60
N ALA A 148 -5.54 11.03 -19.96
CA ALA A 148 -6.06 10.92 -21.32
C ALA A 148 -5.17 11.62 -22.36
N LEU A 149 -4.64 12.81 -22.04
CA LEU A 149 -3.70 13.51 -22.93
C LEU A 149 -2.38 12.75 -23.08
N ILE A 150 -1.84 12.23 -21.98
CA ILE A 150 -0.60 11.43 -21.98
C ILE A 150 -0.80 10.15 -22.80
N GLY A 151 -1.91 9.43 -22.60
CA GLY A 151 -2.25 8.23 -23.35
C GLY A 151 -2.35 8.50 -24.85
N ARG A 152 -3.08 9.55 -25.25
CA ARG A 152 -3.17 10.00 -26.65
C ARG A 152 -1.84 10.41 -27.26
N SER A 153 -0.93 10.92 -26.44
CA SER A 153 0.41 11.35 -26.87
C SER A 153 1.44 10.21 -26.82
N SER A 154 1.07 8.99 -26.39
CA SER A 154 2.00 7.88 -26.24
C SER A 154 2.48 7.37 -27.59
N LYS A 155 3.79 7.15 -27.69
CA LYS A 155 4.43 6.60 -28.90
C LYS A 155 4.34 5.08 -28.99
N VAL A 156 3.99 4.41 -27.90
CA VAL A 156 3.92 2.94 -27.78
C VAL A 156 2.47 2.45 -27.60
N GLY A 157 1.51 3.32 -27.93
CA GLY A 157 0.08 3.10 -27.74
C GLY A 157 -0.40 3.27 -26.29
N ASP A 158 -1.69 3.04 -26.08
CA ASP A 158 -2.34 3.03 -24.76
C ASP A 158 -3.03 1.68 -24.56
N LYS A 159 -2.29 0.70 -24.03
CA LYS A 159 -2.72 -0.68 -23.85
C LYS A 159 -2.17 -1.22 -22.51
N PRO A 160 -2.80 -2.26 -21.92
CA PRO A 160 -2.35 -2.82 -20.64
C PRO A 160 -0.91 -3.35 -20.68
N PHE A 161 -0.55 -4.06 -21.76
CA PHE A 161 0.79 -4.60 -21.98
C PHE A 161 1.46 -4.00 -23.21
N HIS A 162 2.75 -3.72 -23.12
CA HIS A 162 3.55 -3.14 -24.20
C HIS A 162 4.56 -4.16 -24.74
N ASP A 163 4.89 -4.01 -26.03
CA ASP A 163 5.91 -4.86 -26.65
C ASP A 163 7.28 -4.44 -26.10
N LYS A 164 8.03 -5.39 -25.54
CA LYS A 164 9.36 -5.10 -25.01
C LYS A 164 10.35 -4.65 -26.10
N ALA A 165 10.09 -4.98 -27.37
CA ALA A 165 10.90 -4.52 -28.50
C ALA A 165 10.86 -3.00 -28.68
N ASP A 166 9.83 -2.31 -28.17
CA ASP A 166 9.75 -0.84 -28.15
C ASP A 166 10.78 -0.20 -27.19
N PHE A 167 11.45 -1.02 -26.36
CA PHE A 167 12.36 -0.59 -25.30
C PHE A 167 13.70 -1.34 -25.38
N PRO A 168 14.65 -0.92 -26.25
CA PRO A 168 15.87 -1.68 -26.53
C PRO A 168 16.75 -2.03 -25.32
N TRP A 169 16.69 -1.21 -24.25
CA TRP A 169 17.39 -1.47 -23.00
C TRP A 169 16.92 -2.73 -22.27
N ILE A 170 15.69 -3.22 -22.53
CA ILE A 170 15.17 -4.45 -21.92
C ILE A 170 15.98 -5.65 -22.38
N ALA A 171 16.37 -5.73 -23.65
CA ALA A 171 17.17 -6.83 -24.16
C ALA A 171 18.53 -6.95 -23.43
N ARG A 172 19.10 -5.83 -23.00
CA ARG A 172 20.34 -5.81 -22.20
C ARG A 172 20.11 -6.30 -20.78
N LEU A 173 18.99 -5.93 -20.15
CA LEU A 173 18.61 -6.47 -18.85
C LEU A 173 18.36 -7.98 -18.90
N GLU A 174 17.60 -8.45 -19.89
CA GLU A 174 17.37 -9.88 -20.12
C GLU A 174 18.70 -10.61 -20.38
N ALA A 175 19.59 -10.09 -21.22
CA ALA A 175 20.88 -10.74 -21.48
C ALA A 175 21.80 -10.84 -20.24
N ASN A 176 21.57 -10.02 -19.20
CA ASN A 176 22.38 -9.98 -17.98
C ASN A 176 21.60 -10.44 -16.74
N TRP A 177 20.44 -11.10 -16.91
CA TRP A 177 19.54 -11.43 -15.81
C TRP A 177 20.20 -12.28 -14.72
N GLU A 178 21.08 -13.22 -15.08
CA GLU A 178 21.78 -14.07 -14.10
C GLU A 178 22.78 -13.28 -13.27
N THR A 179 23.41 -12.27 -13.86
CA THR A 179 24.30 -11.34 -13.16
C THR A 179 23.50 -10.50 -12.17
N ILE A 180 22.34 -9.99 -12.59
CA ILE A 180 21.42 -9.23 -11.72
C ILE A 180 20.92 -10.13 -10.58
N ARG A 181 20.53 -11.37 -10.88
CA ARG A 181 20.11 -12.38 -9.90
C ARG A 181 21.21 -12.66 -8.88
N ALA A 182 22.47 -12.79 -9.32
CA ALA A 182 23.59 -13.03 -8.42
C ALA A 182 23.80 -11.87 -7.43
N GLU A 183 23.74 -10.62 -7.90
CA GLU A 183 23.81 -9.44 -7.02
C GLU A 183 22.60 -9.37 -6.07
N ALA A 184 21.40 -9.69 -6.56
CA ALA A 184 20.21 -9.78 -5.73
C ALA A 184 20.39 -10.84 -4.62
N ALA A 185 20.87 -12.03 -4.94
CA ALA A 185 21.10 -13.08 -3.94
C ALA A 185 22.13 -12.65 -2.87
N ALA A 186 23.16 -11.91 -3.26
CA ALA A 186 24.18 -11.41 -2.32
C ALA A 186 23.61 -10.40 -1.32
N VAL A 187 22.75 -9.48 -1.75
CA VAL A 187 22.19 -8.42 -0.88
C VAL A 187 20.91 -8.82 -0.16
N LEU A 188 20.20 -9.84 -0.66
CA LEU A 188 18.93 -10.33 -0.11
C LEU A 188 19.09 -11.59 0.77
N GLY A 189 20.32 -12.03 1.04
CA GLY A 189 20.59 -13.22 1.87
C GLY A 189 20.06 -13.11 3.30
N ASP A 190 19.92 -11.89 3.82
CA ASP A 190 19.20 -11.58 5.06
C ASP A 190 18.02 -10.65 4.74
N LEU A 191 16.87 -11.26 4.44
CA LEU A 191 15.66 -10.53 4.07
C LEU A 191 15.14 -9.61 5.19
N GLU A 192 15.52 -9.84 6.45
CA GLU A 192 15.09 -8.98 7.56
C GLU A 192 15.70 -7.58 7.47
N LYS A 193 16.91 -7.49 6.94
CA LYS A 193 17.59 -6.22 6.65
C LYS A 193 16.96 -5.46 5.49
N VAL A 194 16.18 -6.14 4.63
CA VAL A 194 15.49 -5.51 3.51
C VAL A 194 14.15 -4.94 3.99
N PRO A 195 13.93 -3.63 3.89
CA PRO A 195 12.78 -2.99 4.51
C PRO A 195 11.47 -3.46 3.85
N PRO A 196 10.41 -3.66 4.66
CA PRO A 196 9.08 -3.89 4.11
C PRO A 196 8.65 -2.64 3.33
N LEU A 197 8.07 -2.82 2.15
CA LEU A 197 7.70 -1.71 1.26
C LEU A 197 6.70 -0.74 1.93
N ALA A 198 5.86 -1.25 2.82
CA ALA A 198 4.92 -0.46 3.65
C ALA A 198 5.60 0.57 4.59
N ALA A 199 6.86 0.32 4.98
CA ALA A 199 7.64 1.24 5.79
C ALA A 199 8.25 2.37 4.94
N ILE A 200 8.42 2.15 3.63
CA ILE A 200 9.07 3.10 2.71
C ILE A 200 8.06 3.93 1.92
N SER A 201 6.95 3.32 1.48
CA SER A 201 5.98 3.96 0.59
C SER A 201 4.60 4.04 1.24
N PRO A 202 4.04 5.25 1.44
CA PRO A 202 2.70 5.40 2.01
C PRO A 202 1.58 4.81 1.12
N ASP A 203 1.73 4.79 -0.22
CA ASP A 203 0.75 4.18 -1.13
C ASP A 203 0.68 2.65 -0.98
N HIS A 204 1.82 2.01 -0.72
CA HIS A 204 1.91 0.56 -0.61
C HIS A 204 1.55 0.03 0.77
N ARG A 205 1.43 0.90 1.78
CA ARG A 205 1.03 0.53 3.15
C ARG A 205 -0.37 -0.11 3.20
N ARG A 206 -1.25 0.26 2.28
CA ARG A 206 -2.64 -0.25 2.16
C ARG A 206 -2.78 -1.61 1.47
N ILE A 207 -1.75 -2.06 0.75
CA ILE A 207 -1.83 -3.23 -0.14
C ILE A 207 -0.72 -4.25 0.12
N ALA A 208 0.30 -3.92 0.92
CA ALA A 208 1.33 -4.84 1.35
C ALA A 208 0.89 -5.56 2.64
N PRO A 209 0.71 -6.89 2.64
CA PRO A 209 0.58 -7.63 3.88
C PRO A 209 1.84 -7.43 4.73
N ALA A 210 1.67 -7.13 6.01
CA ALA A 210 2.77 -6.79 6.93
C ALA A 210 3.96 -7.75 6.80
N GLY A 211 5.15 -7.21 6.50
CA GLY A 211 6.42 -7.96 6.43
C GLY A 211 6.61 -8.90 5.23
N LYS A 212 5.59 -9.14 4.40
CA LYS A 212 5.63 -10.10 3.29
C LYS A 212 6.00 -9.52 1.93
N TRP A 213 5.90 -8.21 1.78
CA TRP A 213 6.34 -7.50 0.58
C TRP A 213 7.49 -6.55 0.93
N ARG A 214 8.69 -6.87 0.44
CA ARG A 214 9.94 -6.14 0.73
C ARG A 214 10.51 -5.54 -0.55
N SER A 215 11.30 -4.47 -0.40
CA SER A 215 11.84 -3.74 -1.53
C SER A 215 13.24 -3.19 -1.27
N TYR A 216 14.18 -3.60 -2.11
CA TYR A 216 15.56 -3.12 -2.11
C TYR A 216 15.74 -2.09 -3.22
N PHE A 217 15.76 -0.80 -2.86
CA PHE A 217 15.74 0.29 -3.83
C PHE A 217 17.14 0.65 -4.35
N PHE A 218 17.29 0.74 -5.67
CA PHE A 218 18.41 1.42 -6.33
C PHE A 218 18.10 2.90 -6.55
N GLN A 219 16.85 3.16 -6.92
CA GLN A 219 16.31 4.50 -7.09
C GLN A 219 14.84 4.49 -6.67
N GLY A 220 14.42 5.43 -5.83
CA GLY A 220 13.04 5.61 -5.43
C GLY A 220 12.57 7.03 -5.71
N TYR A 221 11.49 7.19 -6.47
CA TYR A 221 10.89 8.50 -6.77
C TYR A 221 11.88 9.55 -7.36
N GLY A 222 12.83 9.09 -8.15
CA GLY A 222 13.87 9.90 -8.78
C GLY A 222 15.07 10.21 -7.90
N TYR A 223 15.22 9.55 -6.75
CA TYR A 223 16.36 9.67 -5.84
C TYR A 223 17.13 8.35 -5.79
N ARG A 224 18.42 8.39 -6.11
CA ARG A 224 19.31 7.22 -6.06
C ARG A 224 19.69 6.89 -4.62
N VAL A 225 19.80 5.60 -4.33
CA VAL A 225 20.35 5.08 -3.08
C VAL A 225 21.76 4.58 -3.37
N GLU A 226 22.76 5.43 -3.16
CA GLU A 226 24.13 5.18 -3.63
C GLU A 226 24.76 3.96 -2.95
N ALA A 227 24.47 3.69 -1.67
CA ALA A 227 24.93 2.50 -0.97
C ALA A 227 24.44 1.20 -1.65
N ASN A 228 23.17 1.15 -2.02
CA ASN A 228 22.59 0.00 -2.71
C ASN A 228 23.12 -0.15 -4.14
N CYS A 229 23.32 0.98 -4.84
CA CYS A 229 23.95 0.97 -6.15
C CYS A 229 25.41 0.45 -6.08
N ALA A 230 26.15 0.83 -5.05
CA ALA A 230 27.52 0.36 -4.83
C ALA A 230 27.58 -1.14 -4.47
N ALA A 231 26.56 -1.67 -3.77
CA ALA A 231 26.44 -3.09 -3.45
C ALA A 231 26.07 -3.97 -4.65
N CYS A 232 25.37 -3.42 -5.66
CA CYS A 232 25.04 -4.11 -6.91
C CYS A 232 25.53 -3.31 -8.14
N PRO A 233 26.85 -3.16 -8.33
CA PRO A 233 27.41 -2.25 -9.32
C PRO A 233 27.05 -2.61 -10.76
N LYS A 234 26.89 -3.89 -11.10
CA LYS A 234 26.54 -4.32 -12.47
C LYS A 234 25.07 -4.01 -12.76
N THR A 235 24.19 -4.27 -11.80
CA THR A 235 22.78 -3.89 -11.89
C THR A 235 22.63 -2.38 -11.99
N ALA A 236 23.37 -1.60 -11.18
CA ALA A 236 23.35 -0.15 -11.23
C ALA A 236 23.82 0.42 -12.58
N ALA A 237 24.85 -0.19 -13.19
CA ALA A 237 25.32 0.18 -14.52
C ALA A 237 24.25 -0.05 -15.60
N LEU A 238 23.57 -1.20 -15.58
CA LEU A 238 22.48 -1.50 -16.51
C LEU A 238 21.29 -0.56 -16.32
N LEU A 239 20.95 -0.23 -15.07
CA LEU A 239 19.86 0.73 -14.76
C LEU A 239 20.18 2.14 -15.26
N ALA A 240 21.46 2.53 -15.37
CA ALA A 240 21.85 3.83 -15.91
C ALA A 240 21.53 3.99 -17.41
N GLU A 241 21.34 2.88 -18.15
CA GLU A 241 20.93 2.89 -19.56
C GLU A 241 19.41 3.12 -19.73
N VAL A 242 18.63 2.98 -18.65
CA VAL A 242 17.16 3.12 -18.72
C VAL A 242 16.76 4.60 -18.73
N PRO A 243 15.96 5.04 -19.71
CA PRO A 243 15.59 6.44 -19.83
C PRO A 243 14.64 6.87 -18.71
N GLU A 244 15.08 7.87 -17.93
CA GLU A 244 14.26 8.59 -16.96
C GLU A 244 13.52 7.67 -15.96
N ILE A 245 14.29 6.85 -15.24
CA ILE A 245 13.78 6.02 -14.14
C ILE A 245 13.04 6.90 -13.11
N ASN A 246 11.83 6.51 -12.76
CA ASN A 246 11.15 6.99 -11.55
C ASN A 246 11.60 6.17 -10.35
N SER A 247 11.46 4.85 -10.43
CA SER A 247 11.89 3.92 -9.36
C SER A 247 12.48 2.66 -9.97
N ALA A 248 13.51 2.10 -9.34
CA ALA A 248 14.10 0.81 -9.67
C ALA A 248 14.46 0.08 -8.38
N LEU A 249 13.99 -1.16 -8.24
CA LEU A 249 14.14 -1.94 -7.00
C LEU A 249 14.09 -3.45 -7.27
N PHE A 250 14.74 -4.23 -6.41
CA PHE A 250 14.36 -5.63 -6.27
C PHE A 250 13.07 -5.70 -5.45
N SER A 251 12.03 -6.30 -6.04
CA SER A 251 10.73 -6.50 -5.41
C SER A 251 10.63 -7.95 -4.96
N ILE A 252 10.49 -8.16 -3.64
CA ILE A 252 10.50 -9.48 -3.02
C ILE A 252 9.10 -9.79 -2.50
N LEU A 253 8.51 -10.86 -3.03
CA LEU A 253 7.17 -11.30 -2.67
C LEU A 253 7.24 -12.66 -1.98
N LEU A 254 7.01 -12.68 -0.66
CA LEU A 254 7.11 -13.90 0.15
C LEU A 254 5.95 -14.88 -0.14
N PRO A 255 6.07 -16.15 0.30
CA PRO A 255 5.00 -17.15 0.22
C PRO A 255 3.65 -16.72 0.80
N GLY A 256 2.57 -17.13 0.13
CA GLY A 256 1.19 -16.83 0.52
C GLY A 256 0.89 -15.34 0.61
N THR A 257 1.40 -14.55 -0.34
CA THR A 257 1.18 -13.10 -0.39
C THR A 257 0.21 -12.75 -1.50
N HIS A 258 -0.83 -12.00 -1.16
CA HIS A 258 -1.76 -11.42 -2.11
C HIS A 258 -1.69 -9.89 -2.00
N ILE A 259 -1.43 -9.24 -3.13
CA ILE A 259 -1.52 -7.80 -3.29
C ILE A 259 -2.87 -7.54 -3.98
N PRO A 260 -3.84 -6.94 -3.26
CA PRO A 260 -5.19 -6.74 -3.78
C PRO A 260 -5.21 -5.77 -4.96
N ALA A 261 -6.31 -5.79 -5.71
CA ALA A 261 -6.46 -5.02 -6.93
C ALA A 261 -6.29 -3.51 -6.71
N HIS A 262 -5.36 -2.89 -7.43
CA HIS A 262 -5.02 -1.47 -7.30
C HIS A 262 -4.62 -0.85 -8.64
N THR A 263 -4.38 0.46 -8.65
CA THR A 263 -3.94 1.23 -9.81
C THR A 263 -2.79 2.14 -9.43
N GLY A 264 -1.88 2.37 -10.37
CA GLY A 264 -0.82 3.35 -10.27
C GLY A 264 -1.33 4.78 -10.22
N VAL A 265 -0.39 5.71 -10.11
CA VAL A 265 -0.68 7.14 -9.89
C VAL A 265 -0.81 7.95 -11.17
N THR A 266 -0.17 7.53 -12.27
CA THR A 266 -0.15 8.31 -13.52
C THR A 266 0.16 7.48 -14.77
N LYS A 267 -0.47 7.83 -15.91
CA LYS A 267 -0.11 7.26 -17.23
C LYS A 267 1.25 7.73 -17.74
N ALA A 268 1.92 8.67 -17.06
CA ALA A 268 3.26 9.14 -17.44
C ALA A 268 4.36 8.09 -17.21
N ILE A 269 4.05 7.01 -16.50
CA ILE A 269 5.00 5.96 -16.11
C ILE A 269 4.53 4.63 -16.74
N LEU A 270 5.51 3.82 -17.12
CA LEU A 270 5.35 2.40 -17.43
C LEU A 270 6.16 1.58 -16.44
N VAL A 271 5.76 0.32 -16.26
CA VAL A 271 6.42 -0.59 -15.34
C VAL A 271 6.96 -1.79 -16.12
N CYS A 272 8.26 -2.06 -15.95
CA CYS A 272 8.91 -3.26 -16.44
C CYS A 272 9.20 -4.19 -15.27
N HIS A 273 8.84 -5.46 -15.41
CA HIS A 273 9.23 -6.53 -14.50
C HIS A 273 10.19 -7.46 -15.23
N LEU A 274 11.43 -7.60 -14.75
CA LEU A 274 12.33 -8.69 -15.12
C LEU A 274 12.34 -9.74 -14.01
N ALA A 275 12.02 -10.99 -14.35
CA ALA A 275 12.03 -12.06 -13.38
C ALA A 275 13.45 -12.54 -13.06
N LEU A 276 13.80 -12.61 -11.77
CA LEU A 276 15.12 -13.05 -11.29
C LEU A 276 15.04 -14.41 -10.60
N GLN A 277 14.02 -14.60 -9.76
CA GLN A 277 13.74 -15.87 -9.10
C GLN A 277 12.23 -16.08 -9.12
N VAL A 278 11.78 -17.19 -9.70
CA VAL A 278 10.36 -17.54 -9.79
C VAL A 278 10.13 -18.87 -9.07
N PRO A 279 9.06 -19.01 -8.27
CA PRO A 279 8.68 -20.28 -7.67
C PRO A 279 8.58 -21.42 -8.68
N ARG A 280 8.92 -22.65 -8.27
CA ARG A 280 8.82 -23.84 -9.15
C ARG A 280 7.41 -24.04 -9.74
N LYS A 281 6.36 -23.75 -8.97
CA LYS A 281 4.96 -23.72 -9.44
C LYS A 281 4.61 -22.32 -9.94
N ALA A 282 5.21 -21.90 -11.04
CA ALA A 282 5.09 -20.54 -11.54
C ALA A 282 3.63 -20.15 -11.87
N GLU A 283 2.78 -21.11 -12.20
CA GLU A 283 1.34 -20.93 -12.44
C GLU A 283 0.58 -20.37 -11.22
N ASP A 284 1.01 -20.75 -10.01
CA ASP A 284 0.43 -20.32 -8.73
C ASP A 284 1.00 -18.95 -8.26
N CYS A 285 2.02 -18.44 -8.96
CA CYS A 285 2.55 -17.07 -8.79
C CYS A 285 2.19 -16.22 -10.02
N ARG A 286 1.06 -15.51 -9.94
CA ARG A 286 0.44 -14.81 -11.08
C ARG A 286 0.18 -13.33 -10.81
N MET A 287 0.06 -12.57 -11.88
CA MET A 287 -0.47 -11.21 -11.87
C MET A 287 -1.61 -11.09 -12.86
N ARG A 288 -2.60 -10.28 -12.54
CA ARG A 288 -3.63 -9.83 -13.47
C ARG A 288 -3.43 -8.34 -13.73
N VAL A 289 -3.53 -7.92 -14.98
CA VAL A 289 -3.56 -6.51 -15.40
C VAL A 289 -4.75 -6.34 -16.35
N ALA A 290 -5.71 -5.51 -15.96
CA ALA A 290 -7.03 -5.46 -16.59
C ALA A 290 -7.69 -6.86 -16.63
N ASP A 291 -7.91 -7.39 -17.83
CA ASP A 291 -8.51 -8.67 -18.14
C ASP A 291 -7.49 -9.78 -18.45
N GLN A 292 -6.20 -9.45 -18.47
CA GLN A 292 -5.12 -10.36 -18.87
C GLN A 292 -4.35 -10.87 -17.64
N GLN A 293 -4.01 -12.16 -17.65
CA GLN A 293 -3.14 -12.78 -16.65
C GLN A 293 -1.73 -13.01 -17.20
N VAL A 294 -0.73 -12.88 -16.34
CA VAL A 294 0.67 -13.13 -16.66
C VAL A 294 1.35 -13.88 -15.51
N ASN A 295 2.23 -14.80 -15.87
CA ASN A 295 3.16 -15.45 -14.96
C ASN A 295 4.58 -15.00 -15.29
N TRP A 296 5.46 -15.04 -14.31
CA TRP A 296 6.87 -14.72 -14.53
C TRP A 296 7.63 -15.95 -15.04
N ARG A 297 8.63 -15.72 -15.89
CA ARG A 297 9.61 -16.73 -16.29
C ARG A 297 10.99 -16.13 -16.10
N GLU A 298 11.87 -16.84 -15.40
CA GLU A 298 13.23 -16.35 -15.10
C GLU A 298 13.96 -15.88 -16.36
N GLY A 299 14.58 -14.71 -16.25
CA GLY A 299 15.29 -14.06 -17.36
C GLY A 299 14.41 -13.36 -18.38
N GLU A 300 13.08 -13.47 -18.28
CA GLU A 300 12.15 -12.77 -19.15
C GLU A 300 11.56 -11.54 -18.47
N ALA A 301 11.40 -10.49 -19.27
CA ALA A 301 10.78 -9.24 -18.90
C ALA A 301 9.48 -9.01 -19.66
N PHE A 302 8.57 -8.29 -19.01
CA PHE A 302 7.39 -7.73 -19.65
C PHE A 302 7.15 -6.29 -19.18
N VAL A 303 6.43 -5.52 -19.99
CA VAL A 303 6.10 -4.12 -19.71
C VAL A 303 4.58 -3.96 -19.65
N PHE A 304 4.09 -3.28 -18.62
CA PHE A 304 2.67 -3.00 -18.46
C PHE A 304 2.43 -1.56 -17.97
N ASP A 305 1.21 -1.09 -18.18
CA ASP A 305 0.70 0.18 -17.65
C ASP A 305 -0.05 -0.09 -16.35
N ASP A 306 0.53 0.35 -15.23
CA ASP A 306 -0.01 0.14 -13.88
C ASP A 306 -1.26 0.98 -13.59
N ILE A 307 -1.64 1.92 -14.46
CA ILE A 307 -2.94 2.61 -14.37
C ILE A 307 -4.11 1.66 -14.62
N TYR A 308 -3.89 0.60 -15.41
CA TYR A 308 -4.87 -0.47 -15.48
C TYR A 308 -4.90 -1.21 -14.14
N GLN A 309 -6.11 -1.58 -13.70
CA GLN A 309 -6.26 -2.28 -12.44
C GLN A 309 -5.45 -3.57 -12.47
N HIS A 310 -4.57 -3.75 -11.48
CA HIS A 310 -3.71 -4.91 -11.41
C HIS A 310 -3.66 -5.49 -10.00
N GLU A 311 -3.40 -6.79 -9.94
CA GLU A 311 -3.52 -7.62 -8.73
C GLU A 311 -2.51 -8.76 -8.82
N VAL A 312 -1.87 -9.12 -7.70
CA VAL A 312 -0.75 -10.07 -7.69
C VAL A 312 -0.95 -11.12 -6.60
N TRP A 313 -0.67 -12.38 -6.94
CA TRP A 313 -0.71 -13.50 -6.01
C TRP A 313 0.61 -14.25 -6.06
N ASN A 314 1.11 -14.62 -4.90
CA ASN A 314 2.08 -15.67 -4.71
C ASN A 314 1.46 -16.72 -3.79
N ASP A 315 0.72 -17.67 -4.38
CA ASP A 315 0.05 -18.76 -3.66
C ASP A 315 1.00 -19.98 -3.46
N THR A 316 2.30 -19.78 -3.69
CA THR A 316 3.34 -20.81 -3.53
C THR A 316 3.99 -20.77 -2.15
N ASP A 317 4.86 -21.76 -1.89
CA ASP A 317 5.74 -21.87 -0.73
C ASP A 317 7.14 -21.25 -0.95
N GLU A 318 7.37 -20.66 -2.13
CA GLU A 318 8.67 -20.07 -2.51
C GLU A 318 8.59 -18.55 -2.68
N THR A 319 9.73 -17.88 -2.48
CA THR A 319 9.84 -16.43 -2.63
C THR A 319 10.04 -16.05 -4.10
N ARG A 320 9.27 -15.08 -4.58
CA ARG A 320 9.44 -14.50 -5.93
C ARG A 320 10.23 -13.20 -5.86
N ILE A 321 11.32 -13.12 -6.62
CA ILE A 321 12.16 -11.92 -6.74
C ILE A 321 12.16 -11.44 -8.19
N ILE A 322 11.87 -10.15 -8.37
CA ILE A 322 11.95 -9.49 -9.67
C ILE A 322 12.76 -8.20 -9.55
N LEU A 323 13.35 -7.75 -10.65
CA LEU A 323 13.73 -6.35 -10.81
C LEU A 323 12.52 -5.59 -11.37
N LEU A 324 12.00 -4.66 -10.58
CA LEU A 324 10.91 -3.76 -10.97
C LEU A 324 11.50 -2.41 -11.35
N VAL A 325 11.23 -1.96 -12.57
CA VAL A 325 11.67 -0.67 -13.09
C VAL A 325 10.47 0.15 -13.55
N GLN A 326 10.18 1.24 -12.83
CA GLN A 326 9.27 2.28 -13.26
C GLN A 326 10.04 3.32 -14.06
N PHE A 327 9.66 3.52 -15.32
CA PHE A 327 10.34 4.45 -16.23
C PHE A 327 9.33 5.33 -16.95
N ARG A 328 9.80 6.44 -17.52
CA ARG A 328 8.92 7.37 -18.21
C ARG A 328 8.33 6.73 -19.47
N ARG A 329 7.00 6.82 -19.61
CA ARG A 329 6.29 6.45 -20.85
C ARG A 329 6.82 7.29 -22.02
N PRO A 330 7.21 6.66 -23.15
CA PRO A 330 7.54 7.39 -24.37
C PRO A 330 6.31 8.16 -24.89
N VAL A 331 6.44 9.48 -24.96
CA VAL A 331 5.38 10.40 -25.40
C VAL A 331 5.92 11.45 -26.38
N GLY A 332 5.02 12.02 -27.18
CA GLY A 332 5.26 13.22 -27.98
C GLY A 332 5.53 14.48 -27.15
N LEU A 333 5.87 15.60 -27.81
CA LEU A 333 6.32 16.84 -27.17
C LEU A 333 5.31 17.39 -26.15
N LEU A 334 4.02 17.43 -26.52
CA LEU A 334 2.95 17.90 -25.63
C LEU A 334 2.77 17.00 -24.40
N GLY A 335 2.78 15.67 -24.60
CA GLY A 335 2.73 14.71 -23.50
C GLY A 335 3.94 14.83 -22.58
N ARG A 336 5.13 15.12 -23.12
CA ARG A 336 6.36 15.32 -22.34
C ARG A 336 6.29 16.56 -21.45
N LEU A 337 5.80 17.69 -21.99
CA LEU A 337 5.65 18.92 -21.22
C LEU A 337 4.62 18.77 -20.09
N VAL A 338 3.44 18.23 -20.40
CA VAL A 338 2.36 18.06 -19.41
C VAL A 338 2.70 16.97 -18.39
N GLY A 339 3.16 15.81 -18.84
CA GLY A 339 3.58 14.71 -17.98
C GLY A 339 4.78 15.08 -17.11
N GLY A 340 5.76 15.79 -17.67
CA GLY A 340 6.92 16.29 -16.93
C GLY A 340 6.54 17.27 -15.83
N ALA A 341 5.65 18.23 -16.11
CA ALA A 341 5.15 19.18 -15.11
C ALA A 341 4.35 18.45 -14.00
N PHE A 342 3.51 17.49 -14.37
CA PHE A 342 2.76 16.68 -13.40
C PHE A 342 3.69 15.85 -12.50
N LEU A 343 4.64 15.11 -13.08
CA LEU A 343 5.63 14.32 -12.33
C LEU A 343 6.49 15.20 -11.42
N LYS A 344 6.89 16.39 -11.90
CA LYS A 344 7.61 17.36 -11.05
C LYS A 344 6.74 17.81 -9.88
N GLY A 345 5.45 18.10 -10.10
CA GLY A 345 4.52 18.43 -9.04
C GLY A 345 4.32 17.30 -8.02
N VAL A 346 4.14 16.07 -8.48
CA VAL A 346 4.04 14.87 -7.62
C VAL A 346 5.32 14.68 -6.81
N ARG A 347 6.49 14.81 -7.43
CA ARG A 347 7.79 14.66 -6.76
C ARG A 347 8.01 15.69 -5.64
N HIS A 348 7.51 16.91 -5.78
CA HIS A 348 7.61 17.96 -4.75
C HIS A 348 6.43 17.92 -3.75
N SER A 349 5.51 16.97 -3.88
CA SER A 349 4.43 16.81 -2.90
C SER A 349 4.97 16.25 -1.58
N ARG A 350 4.31 16.60 -0.48
CA ARG A 350 4.63 16.07 0.87
C ARG A 350 4.71 14.54 0.87
N PHE A 351 3.82 13.90 0.13
CA PHE A 351 3.78 12.45 -0.06
C PHE A 351 5.10 11.85 -0.58
N VAL A 352 5.66 12.41 -1.67
CA VAL A 352 6.95 11.90 -2.20
C VAL A 352 8.12 12.30 -1.30
N GLN A 353 8.05 13.46 -0.64
CA GLN A 353 9.10 13.87 0.29
C GLN A 353 9.13 12.98 1.54
N GLU A 354 7.98 12.52 2.05
CA GLU A 354 7.89 11.54 3.14
C GLU A 354 8.44 10.17 2.72
N ALA A 355 8.09 9.69 1.52
CA ALA A 355 8.63 8.43 1.01
C ALA A 355 10.16 8.50 0.77
N ARG A 356 10.66 9.65 0.33
CA ARG A 356 12.10 9.93 0.22
C ARG A 356 12.77 9.91 1.58
N GLN A 357 12.17 10.55 2.59
CA GLN A 357 12.73 10.57 3.93
C GLN A 357 12.81 9.14 4.51
N GLY A 358 11.77 8.32 4.32
CA GLY A 358 11.81 6.90 4.68
C GLY A 358 12.91 6.10 3.97
N LEU A 359 13.21 6.40 2.71
CA LEU A 359 14.36 5.82 1.98
C LEU A 359 15.70 6.26 2.58
N THR A 360 15.85 7.54 2.90
CA THR A 360 17.09 8.10 3.47
C THR A 360 17.35 7.56 4.87
N ASP A 361 16.36 7.66 5.76
CA ASP A 361 16.46 7.19 7.15
C ASP A 361 16.81 5.70 7.23
N TRP A 362 16.34 4.90 6.26
CA TRP A 362 16.71 3.49 6.18
C TRP A 362 18.10 3.28 5.60
N SER A 363 18.48 3.97 4.52
CA SER A 363 19.82 3.85 3.94
C SER A 363 20.90 4.13 4.99
N GLU A 364 20.66 5.08 5.89
CA GLU A 364 21.57 5.41 6.99
C GLU A 364 21.59 4.30 8.06
N ARG A 365 20.42 3.72 8.41
CA ARG A 365 20.32 2.60 9.36
C ARG A 365 20.90 1.28 8.84
N ALA A 366 20.90 1.05 7.53
CA ALA A 366 21.47 -0.16 6.93
C ALA A 366 23.01 -0.09 6.81
N MET A 367 23.58 1.11 6.92
CA MET A 367 25.03 1.36 6.91
C MET A 367 25.66 1.44 8.31
N ALA A 368 24.85 1.58 9.36
CA ALA A 368 25.25 1.55 10.76
C ALA A 368 25.17 0.12 11.31
#